data_AF-A0A2V9X1N4-F1
#
_entry.id   AF-A0A2V9X1N4-F1
#
_cell.length_a   1.000
_cell.length_b   1.000
_cell.length_c   1.000
_cell.angle_alpha   90.00
_cell.angle_beta   90.00
_cell.angle_gamma   90.00
#
_symmetry.space_group_name_H-M   'P 1'
#
loop_
_entity.id
_entity.type
_entity.pdbx_description
1 polymer ?
#
loop_
_entity_poly.entity_id
_entity_poly.type
_entity_poly.pdbx_seq_one_letter_code
_entity_poly.pdbx_strand_id
1 'polypeptide(L)'
;MRRGLTSKMAMWFLLILGSAALLQQSFGEDKKPASPPPKLKVGDVAPDFKLQYFDGKDLKDVSLDQYRGKKNVALAFYIFAFTGG
;
A
#
# COMPACT_ATOMS: atom_id res chain seq x y z
N MET A 1 -57.81 -17.01 -2.54
CA MET A 1 -56.52 -17.42 -1.94
C MET A 1 -55.32 -16.81 -2.69
N ARG A 2 -55.20 -15.47 -2.81
CA ARG A 2 -54.11 -14.82 -3.58
C ARG A 2 -53.47 -13.59 -2.91
N ARG A 3 -53.78 -13.31 -1.64
CA ARG A 3 -53.30 -12.11 -0.91
C ARG A 3 -52.07 -12.34 -0.02
N GLY A 4 -51.61 -13.59 0.14
CA GLY A 4 -50.48 -13.93 1.02
C GLY A 4 -49.10 -13.96 0.33
N LEU A 5 -49.05 -13.99 -0.99
CA LEU A 5 -47.80 -14.14 -1.75
C LEU A 5 -47.14 -12.80 -2.07
N THR A 6 -47.95 -11.77 -2.36
CA THR A 6 -47.46 -10.42 -2.68
C THR A 6 -46.86 -9.69 -1.47
N SER A 7 -47.36 -9.97 -0.26
CA SER A 7 -46.82 -9.39 0.99
C SER A 7 -45.44 -9.97 1.35
N LYS A 8 -45.21 -11.28 1.10
CA LYS A 8 -43.90 -11.91 1.34
C LYS A 8 -42.84 -11.44 0.34
N MET A 9 -43.20 -11.21 -0.92
CA MET A 9 -42.28 -10.62 -1.91
C MET A 9 -41.94 -9.16 -1.61
N ALA A 10 -42.91 -8.35 -1.16
CA ALA A 10 -42.64 -6.97 -0.73
C ALA A 10 -41.73 -6.90 0.49
N MET A 11 -41.90 -7.82 1.44
CA MET A 11 -41.05 -7.90 2.64
C MET A 11 -39.62 -8.38 2.32
N TRP A 12 -39.45 -9.27 1.34
CA TRP A 12 -38.13 -9.63 0.80
C TRP A 12 -37.47 -8.50 0.01
N PHE A 13 -38.25 -7.72 -0.75
CA PHE A 13 -37.74 -6.56 -1.49
C PHE A 13 -37.28 -5.43 -0.54
N LEU A 14 -38.01 -5.20 0.55
CA LEU A 14 -37.63 -4.22 1.60
C LEU A 14 -36.39 -4.67 2.40
N LEU A 15 -36.21 -5.97 2.61
CA LEU A 15 -35.01 -6.52 3.26
C LEU A 15 -33.75 -6.42 2.38
N ILE A 16 -33.90 -6.54 1.06
CA ILE A 16 -32.78 -6.40 0.10
C ILE A 16 -32.41 -4.92 -0.14
N LEU A 17 -33.37 -3.99 -0.05
CA LEU A 17 -33.09 -2.55 -0.14
C LEU A 17 -32.42 -2.00 1.13
N GLY A 18 -32.71 -2.55 2.30
CA GLY A 18 -32.12 -2.13 3.58
C GLY A 18 -30.65 -2.52 3.76
N SER A 19 -30.20 -3.61 3.14
CA SER A 19 -28.81 -4.09 3.24
C SER A 19 -27.82 -3.30 2.39
N ALA A 20 -28.29 -2.58 1.35
CA ALA A 20 -27.44 -1.70 0.55
C ALA A 20 -27.00 -0.43 1.30
N ALA A 21 -27.78 0.04 2.27
CA ALA A 21 -27.46 1.24 3.05
C ALA A 21 -26.37 0.99 4.12
N LEU A 22 -26.19 -0.27 4.57
CA LEU A 22 -25.20 -0.63 5.59
C LEU A 22 -23.80 -0.92 5.01
N LEU A 23 -23.67 -1.06 3.69
CA LEU A 23 -22.38 -1.31 3.02
C LEU A 23 -21.63 -0.03 2.62
N GLN A 24 -22.26 1.14 2.72
CA GLN A 24 -21.64 2.41 2.31
C GLN A 24 -20.75 3.04 3.41
N GLN A 25 -20.77 2.51 4.65
CA GLN A 25 -20.07 3.14 5.78
C GLN A 25 -18.58 2.77 5.91
N SER A 26 -18.03 2.00 4.97
CA SER A 26 -16.67 1.42 5.11
C SER A 26 -15.54 2.19 4.41
N PHE A 27 -15.78 3.38 3.84
CA PHE A 27 -14.73 4.21 3.25
C PHE A 27 -14.51 5.49 4.07
N GLY A 28 -14.22 5.35 5.35
CA GLY A 28 -13.61 6.43 6.12
C GLY A 28 -12.13 6.53 5.77
N GLU A 29 -11.68 7.69 5.29
CA GLU A 29 -10.27 8.00 5.12
C GLU A 29 -9.54 7.86 6.47
N ASP A 30 -8.75 6.79 6.62
CA ASP A 30 -7.68 6.73 7.60
C ASP A 30 -6.65 7.83 7.27
N LYS A 31 -6.86 9.03 7.80
CA LYS A 31 -5.83 10.07 7.88
C LYS A 31 -4.77 9.61 8.89
N LYS A 32 -3.93 8.66 8.46
CA LYS A 32 -2.72 8.30 9.19
C LYS A 32 -1.88 9.57 9.33
N PRO A 33 -1.49 9.98 10.56
CA PRO A 33 -0.64 11.14 10.74
C PRO A 33 0.63 10.95 9.89
N ALA A 34 0.97 11.99 9.13
CA ALA A 34 2.16 11.98 8.28
C ALA A 34 3.38 11.57 9.11
N SER A 35 4.11 10.58 8.63
CA SER A 35 5.34 10.09 9.27
C SER A 35 6.28 11.28 9.52
N PRO A 36 6.89 11.39 10.72
CA PRO A 36 7.86 12.45 10.97
C PRO A 36 8.99 12.38 9.93
N PRO A 37 9.51 13.53 9.48
CA PRO A 37 10.53 13.57 8.44
C PRO A 37 11.77 12.77 8.86
N PRO A 38 12.41 12.05 7.93
CA PRO A 38 13.59 11.24 8.24
C PRO A 38 14.71 12.10 8.83
N LYS A 39 15.22 11.70 9.99
CA LYS A 39 16.30 12.38 10.71
C LYS A 39 17.67 11.96 10.16
N LEU A 40 17.99 12.36 8.93
CA LEU A 40 19.31 12.11 8.34
C LEU A 40 20.09 13.42 8.21
N LYS A 41 21.37 13.41 8.60
CA LYS A 41 22.29 14.54 8.42
C LYS A 41 23.54 14.10 7.66
N VAL A 42 24.17 15.04 6.97
CA VAL A 42 25.44 14.79 6.30
C VAL A 42 26.52 14.49 7.35
N GLY A 43 27.31 13.45 7.09
CA GLY A 43 28.32 12.95 8.02
C GLY A 43 27.83 11.81 8.90
N ASP A 44 26.51 11.58 9.00
CA ASP A 44 25.97 10.41 9.67
C ASP A 44 26.32 9.14 8.88
N VAL A 45 26.49 8.04 9.60
CA VAL A 45 26.60 6.73 8.98
C VAL A 45 25.28 6.40 8.28
N ALA A 46 25.34 6.12 6.98
CA ALA A 46 24.17 5.74 6.19
C ALA A 46 23.51 4.48 6.80
N PRO A 47 22.18 4.50 7.06
CA PRO A 47 21.45 3.35 7.58
C PRO A 47 21.60 2.16 6.64
N ASP A 48 21.81 0.97 7.20
CA ASP A 48 21.84 -0.23 6.39
C ASP A 48 20.42 -0.64 5.99
N PHE A 49 20.31 -1.17 4.78
CA PHE A 49 19.07 -1.73 4.24
C PHE A 49 19.41 -2.89 3.33
N LYS A 50 18.43 -3.80 3.17
CA LYS A 50 18.53 -4.95 2.29
C LYS A 50 17.38 -4.92 1.29
N LEU A 51 17.68 -5.02 0.01
CA LEU A 51 16.73 -5.02 -1.09
C LEU A 51 16.94 -6.23 -1.99
N GLN A 52 15.89 -6.61 -2.71
CA GLN A 52 16.01 -7.51 -3.84
C GLN A 52 16.22 -6.72 -5.13
N TYR A 53 17.16 -7.16 -5.96
CA TYR A 53 17.38 -6.64 -7.30
C TYR A 53 17.36 -7.78 -8.32
N PHE A 54 16.99 -7.45 -9.56
CA PHE A 54 17.00 -8.39 -10.68
C PHE A 54 18.14 -8.04 -11.63
N ASP A 55 18.95 -9.03 -11.98
CA ASP A 55 20.12 -8.84 -12.85
C ASP A 55 19.92 -9.35 -14.29
N GLY A 56 18.70 -9.78 -14.63
CA GLY A 56 18.36 -10.39 -15.92
C GLY A 56 18.14 -11.91 -15.85
N LYS A 57 18.52 -12.57 -14.75
CA LYS A 57 18.34 -14.03 -14.58
C LYS A 57 17.52 -14.38 -13.35
N ASP A 58 17.89 -13.84 -12.20
CA ASP A 58 17.32 -14.19 -10.92
C ASP A 58 17.22 -12.98 -9.97
N LEU A 59 16.35 -13.09 -8.97
CA LEU A 59 16.26 -12.11 -7.89
C LEU A 59 17.37 -12.38 -6.88
N LYS A 60 18.12 -11.33 -6.57
CA LYS A 60 19.27 -11.38 -5.66
C LYS A 60 19.11 -10.36 -4.56
N ASP A 61 19.64 -10.69 -3.40
CA ASP A 61 19.71 -9.78 -2.28
C ASP A 61 20.95 -8.88 -2.38
N VAL A 62 20.78 -7.60 -2.10
CA VAL A 62 21.86 -6.63 -1.92
C VAL A 62 21.65 -5.85 -0.64
N SER A 63 22.71 -5.61 0.12
CA SER A 63 22.71 -4.74 1.30
C SER A 63 23.78 -3.66 1.21
N LEU A 64 23.52 -2.51 1.83
CA LEU A 64 24.40 -1.35 1.73
C LEU A 64 25.75 -1.59 2.45
N ASP A 65 25.73 -2.34 3.55
CA ASP A 65 26.91 -2.72 4.32
C ASP A 65 27.99 -3.44 3.49
N GLN A 66 27.60 -4.19 2.44
CA GLN A 66 28.52 -4.91 1.54
C GLN A 66 29.56 -3.99 0.90
N TYR A 67 29.23 -2.71 0.74
CA TYR A 67 30.08 -1.69 0.10
C TYR A 67 30.86 -0.82 1.09
N ARG A 68 30.54 -0.86 2.40
CA ARG A 68 31.20 -0.02 3.41
C ARG A 68 32.72 -0.24 3.41
N GLY A 69 33.47 0.86 3.30
CA GLY A 69 34.94 0.86 3.26
C GLY A 69 35.56 0.27 1.99
N LYS A 70 34.76 -0.20 1.03
CA LYS A 70 35.24 -0.85 -0.20
C LYS A 70 35.04 0.02 -1.44
N LYS A 71 33.91 0.72 -1.53
CA LYS A 71 33.54 1.55 -2.69
C LYS A 71 32.77 2.79 -2.25
N ASN A 72 32.91 3.87 -3.03
CA ASN A 72 32.00 5.00 -2.94
C ASN A 72 30.66 4.62 -3.59
N VAL A 73 29.55 5.00 -2.96
CA VAL A 73 28.20 4.63 -3.39
C VAL A 73 27.34 5.90 -3.50
N ALA A 74 26.63 6.03 -4.61
CA ALA A 74 25.57 7.02 -4.79
C ALA A 74 24.21 6.31 -4.76
N LEU A 75 23.26 6.80 -3.97
CA LEU A 75 21.93 6.23 -3.83
C LEU A 75 20.88 7.22 -4.34
N ALA A 76 20.03 6.77 -5.26
CA ALA A 76 18.94 7.55 -5.84
C ALA A 76 17.61 6.82 -5.66
N PHE A 77 16.56 7.59 -5.35
CA PHE A 77 15.19 7.10 -5.23
C PHE A 77 14.37 7.68 -6.37
N TYR A 78 13.61 6.82 -7.05
CA TYR A 78 12.70 7.20 -8.13
C TYR A 78 11.28 6.82 -7.72
N ILE A 79 10.29 7.62 -8.13
CA ILE A 79 8.90 7.39 -7.72
C ILE A 79 8.32 6.17 -8.44
N PHE A 80 8.45 6.12 -9.77
CA PHE A 80 7.95 5.02 -10.60
C PHE A 80 8.89 4.69 -11.76
N ALA A 81 8.89 3.42 -12.17
CA ALA A 81 9.58 2.98 -13.38
C ALA A 81 9.00 3.66 -14.64
N PHE A 82 9.84 3.86 -15.65
CA PHE A 82 9.46 4.45 -16.95
C PHE A 82 8.90 5.88 -16.87
N THR A 83 9.37 6.68 -15.92
CA THR A 83 9.04 8.11 -15.80
C THR A 83 10.25 8.98 -16.19
N GLY A 84 9.98 10.19 -16.71
CA GLY A 84 11.00 11.23 -16.81
C GLY A 84 11.28 11.75 -15.41
N GLY A 85 12.43 11.36 -14.85
CA GLY A 85 12.86 11.75 -13.52
C GLY A 85 13.16 13.25 -13.40
#